data_AF-A0AAV3NPD8-F1
#
_entry.id   AF-A0AAV3NPD8-F1
#
_cell.length_a   1.000
_cell.length_b   1.000
_cell.length_c   1.000
_cell.angle_alpha   90.00
_cell.angle_beta   90.00
_cell.angle_gamma   90.00
#
_symmetry.space_group_name_H-M   'P 1'
#
loop_
_entity.id
_entity.type
_entity.pdbx_description
1 polymer ?
#
loop_
_entity_poly.entity_id
_entity_poly.type
_entity_poly.pdbx_seq_one_letter_code
_entity_poly.pdbx_strand_id
1 'polypeptide(L)'
;MSKDENGKTLLIPIDHGYCLPDRFEDCTFEWLSWPQARVPFSLDTVEYIKSLDAEEDLALLQFYGWEVPLECARTLRISTMLLKKGIMLETISLVMNHHLDNVAL
;
A
#
# COMPACT_ATOMS: atom_id res chain seq x y z
N MET A 1 -4.21 17.95 -15.58
CA MET A 1 -4.40 16.52 -15.22
C MET A 1 -4.23 15.69 -16.46
N SER A 2 -3.37 14.69 -16.41
CA SER A 2 -3.26 13.69 -17.47
C SER A 2 -4.53 12.85 -17.52
N LYS A 3 -4.88 12.40 -18.74
CA LYS A 3 -6.00 11.51 -19.00
C LYS A 3 -5.52 10.32 -19.82
N ASP A 4 -6.14 9.17 -19.63
CA ASP A 4 -5.93 8.01 -20.51
C ASP A 4 -6.69 8.19 -21.84
N GLU A 5 -6.55 7.21 -22.73
CA GLU A 5 -7.24 7.15 -24.03
C GLU A 5 -8.77 7.18 -23.92
N ASN A 6 -9.32 6.82 -22.76
CA ASN A 6 -10.75 6.81 -22.45
C ASN A 6 -11.21 8.09 -21.73
N GLY A 7 -10.32 9.08 -21.55
CA GLY A 7 -10.61 10.34 -20.90
C GLY A 7 -10.67 10.29 -19.37
N LYS A 8 -10.29 9.17 -18.75
CA LYS A 8 -10.22 8.97 -17.30
C LYS A 8 -8.97 9.66 -16.75
N THR A 9 -9.11 10.33 -15.61
CA THR A 9 -7.99 10.96 -14.90
C THR A 9 -6.93 9.91 -14.55
N LEU A 10 -5.68 10.20 -14.87
CA LEU A 10 -4.52 9.42 -14.46
C LEU A 10 -3.85 10.05 -13.22
N LEU A 11 -3.47 9.21 -12.27
CA LEU A 11 -2.68 9.59 -11.09
C LEU A 11 -1.26 9.05 -11.27
N ILE A 12 -0.27 9.92 -11.12
CA ILE A 12 1.15 9.55 -11.18
C ILE A 12 1.71 9.74 -9.76
N PRO A 13 2.04 8.66 -9.03
CA PRO A 13 2.70 8.80 -7.75
C PRO A 13 4.12 9.35 -7.96
N ILE A 14 4.46 10.39 -7.20
CA ILE A 14 5.79 11.00 -7.17
C ILE A 14 6.35 10.92 -5.76
N ASP A 15 7.64 11.23 -5.60
CA ASP A 15 8.29 11.38 -4.30
C ASP A 15 8.26 10.11 -3.40
N HIS A 16 8.75 8.99 -3.96
CA HIS A 16 8.82 7.70 -3.29
C HIS A 16 10.15 7.46 -2.55
N GLY A 17 10.91 8.52 -2.23
CA GLY A 17 12.24 8.40 -1.62
C GLY A 17 12.27 7.74 -0.23
N TYR A 18 11.12 7.69 0.45
CA TYR A 18 10.96 7.12 1.79
C TYR A 18 10.14 5.82 1.81
N CYS A 19 9.96 5.13 0.68
CA CYS A 19 9.04 3.98 0.58
C CYS A 19 9.53 2.68 1.26
N LEU A 20 10.82 2.58 1.63
CA LEU A 20 11.44 1.38 2.21
C LEU A 20 12.17 1.67 3.53
N PRO A 21 11.43 1.98 4.62
CA PRO A 21 12.03 2.31 5.90
C PRO A 21 12.64 1.08 6.60
N ASP A 22 13.65 1.31 7.45
CA ASP A 22 14.32 0.27 8.23
C ASP A 22 13.46 -0.26 9.40
N ARG A 23 12.39 0.46 9.76
CA ARG A 23 11.47 0.13 10.84
C ARG A 23 10.07 0.62 10.52
N PHE A 24 9.08 0.10 11.24
CA PHE A 24 7.76 0.72 11.28
C PHE A 24 7.83 2.01 12.10
N GLU A 25 7.41 3.10 11.48
CA GLU A 25 7.21 4.39 12.12
C GLU A 25 5.73 4.75 12.07
N ASP A 26 5.33 5.75 12.87
CA ASP A 26 4.00 6.33 12.77
C ASP A 26 3.85 7.01 11.40
N CYS A 27 3.27 6.28 10.45
CA CYS A 27 3.01 6.75 9.10
C CYS A 27 1.58 7.27 8.98
N THR A 28 1.46 8.54 8.60
CA THR A 28 0.17 9.14 8.26
C THR A 28 -0.02 9.10 6.76
N PHE A 29 -0.98 8.30 6.31
CA PHE A 29 -1.42 8.31 4.92
C PHE A 29 -2.57 9.31 4.78
N GLU A 30 -2.28 10.52 4.30
CA GLU A 30 -3.26 11.61 4.22
C GLU A 30 -4.54 11.23 3.46
N TRP A 31 -4.39 10.41 2.42
CA TRP A 31 -5.47 9.95 1.56
C TRP A 31 -6.45 8.98 2.27
N LEU A 32 -6.12 8.44 3.45
CA LEU A 32 -7.05 7.63 4.24
C LEU A 32 -8.28 8.42 4.70
N SER A 33 -8.14 9.74 4.83
CA SER A 33 -9.25 10.62 5.22
C SER A 33 -10.23 10.89 4.07
N TRP A 34 -9.85 10.58 2.82
CA TRP A 34 -10.65 10.89 1.65
C TRP A 34 -11.82 9.89 1.51
N PRO A 35 -13.01 10.32 1.02
CA PRO A 35 -14.13 9.41 0.79
C PRO A 35 -13.79 8.20 -0.09
N GLN A 36 -12.85 8.36 -1.03
CA GLN A 36 -12.38 7.32 -1.95
C GLN A 36 -11.70 6.15 -1.21
N ALA A 37 -11.10 6.38 -0.05
CA ALA A 37 -10.47 5.32 0.75
C ALA A 37 -11.50 4.34 1.33
N ARG A 38 -12.78 4.73 1.38
CA ARG A 38 -13.88 3.89 1.85
C ARG A 38 -14.48 3.00 0.76
N VAL A 39 -14.04 3.17 -0.49
CA VAL A 39 -14.51 2.36 -1.61
C VAL A 39 -13.75 1.03 -1.59
N PRO A 40 -14.44 -0.12 -1.60
CA PRO A 40 -13.78 -1.41 -1.70
C PRO A 40 -12.91 -1.52 -2.95
N PHE A 41 -11.79 -2.24 -2.85
CA PHE A 41 -10.96 -2.55 -4.01
C PHE A 41 -11.75 -3.34 -5.06
N SER A 42 -11.42 -3.12 -6.35
CA SER A 42 -11.94 -3.94 -7.44
C SER A 42 -11.36 -5.36 -7.38
N LEU A 43 -12.01 -6.32 -8.03
CA LEU A 43 -11.50 -7.70 -8.13
C LEU A 43 -10.09 -7.74 -8.73
N ASP A 44 -9.84 -6.97 -9.79
CA ASP A 44 -8.52 -6.90 -10.43
C ASP A 44 -7.45 -6.40 -9.44
N THR A 45 -7.77 -5.41 -8.61
CA THR A 45 -6.86 -4.91 -7.57
C THR A 45 -6.65 -5.94 -6.46
N VAL A 46 -7.69 -6.67 -6.06
CA VAL A 46 -7.58 -7.76 -5.08
C VAL A 46 -6.67 -8.87 -5.60
N GLU A 47 -6.83 -9.29 -6.85
CA GLU A 47 -5.99 -10.32 -7.47
C GLU A 47 -4.54 -9.84 -7.64
N TYR A 48 -4.33 -8.59 -8.05
CA TYR A 48 -3.00 -7.98 -8.08
C TYR A 48 -2.33 -8.00 -6.70
N ILE A 49 -3.05 -7.64 -5.65
CA ILE A 49 -2.49 -7.63 -4.30
C ILE A 49 -2.17 -9.05 -3.81
N LYS A 50 -3.01 -10.03 -4.16
CA LYS A 50 -2.73 -11.45 -3.87
C LYS A 50 -1.47 -11.96 -4.59
N SER A 51 -1.18 -11.45 -5.79
CA SER A 51 0.01 -11.85 -6.54
C SER A 51 1.31 -11.21 -6.06
N LEU A 52 1.29 -10.18 -5.19
CA LEU A 52 2.52 -9.56 -4.68
C LEU A 52 3.40 -10.55 -3.93
N ASP A 53 4.70 -10.55 -4.21
CA ASP A 53 5.71 -11.37 -3.55
C ASP A 53 6.93 -10.52 -3.17
N ALA A 54 7.15 -10.38 -1.87
CA ALA A 54 8.24 -9.56 -1.34
C ALA A 54 9.63 -10.12 -1.70
N GLU A 55 9.79 -11.43 -1.91
CA GLU A 55 11.09 -11.99 -2.31
C GLU A 55 11.37 -11.74 -3.79
N GLU A 56 10.35 -11.78 -4.65
CA GLU A 56 10.49 -11.39 -6.06
C GLU A 56 10.85 -9.90 -6.17
N ASP A 57 10.20 -9.04 -5.38
CA ASP A 57 10.50 -7.61 -5.33
C ASP A 57 11.93 -7.35 -4.83
N LEU A 58 12.38 -8.03 -3.77
CA LEU A 58 13.76 -7.91 -3.27
C LEU A 58 14.79 -8.40 -4.28
N ALA A 59 14.51 -9.53 -4.95
CA ALA A 59 15.38 -10.05 -6.00
C ALA A 59 15.49 -9.08 -7.18
N LEU A 60 14.38 -8.41 -7.54
CA LEU A 60 14.36 -7.38 -8.58
C LEU A 60 15.22 -6.17 -8.20
N LEU A 61 15.12 -5.69 -6.96
CA LEU A 61 15.95 -4.59 -6.45
C LEU A 61 17.44 -4.95 -6.49
N GLN A 62 17.77 -6.17 -6.06
CA GLN A 62 19.14 -6.69 -6.13
C GLN A 62 19.63 -6.80 -7.58
N PHE A 63 18.77 -7.26 -8.50
CA PHE A 63 19.09 -7.35 -9.94
C PHE A 63 19.43 -5.97 -10.52
N TYR A 64 18.76 -4.91 -10.10
CA TYR A 64 19.07 -3.52 -10.48
C TYR A 64 20.23 -2.90 -9.68
N GLY A 65 20.95 -3.70 -8.88
CA GLY A 65 22.17 -3.29 -8.20
C GLY A 65 21.96 -2.68 -6.82
N TRP A 66 20.76 -2.78 -6.24
CA TRP A 66 20.51 -2.35 -4.88
C TRP A 66 20.38 -3.55 -3.93
N GLU A 67 21.41 -3.75 -3.11
CA GLU A 67 21.35 -4.69 -2.00
C GLU A 67 20.61 -4.04 -0.82
N VAL A 68 19.35 -4.43 -0.64
CA VAL A 68 18.47 -3.84 0.38
C VAL A 68 18.93 -4.28 1.78
N PRO A 69 19.11 -3.34 2.73
CA PRO A 69 19.43 -3.68 4.12
C PRO A 69 18.42 -4.66 4.74
N LEU A 70 18.89 -5.51 5.64
CA LEU A 70 18.08 -6.58 6.25
C LEU A 70 16.82 -6.04 6.94
N GLU A 71 16.94 -4.90 7.58
CA GLU A 71 15.89 -4.17 8.30
C GLU A 71 14.81 -3.69 7.34
N CYS A 72 15.21 -3.00 6.26
CA CYS A 72 14.31 -2.57 5.18
C CYS A 72 13.60 -3.76 4.53
N ALA A 73 14.34 -4.84 4.24
CA ALA A 73 13.78 -6.05 3.65
C ALA A 73 12.77 -6.72 4.59
N ARG A 74 12.99 -6.67 5.91
CA ARG A 74 12.04 -7.16 6.91
C ARG A 74 10.76 -6.32 6.91
N THR A 75 10.88 -4.99 6.86
CA THR A 75 9.73 -4.09 6.79
C THR A 75 8.91 -4.35 5.51
N LEU A 76 9.56 -4.49 4.35
CA LEU A 76 8.89 -4.82 3.09
C LEU A 76 8.09 -6.12 3.17
N ARG A 77 8.69 -7.19 3.72
CA ARG A 77 8.02 -8.48 3.91
C ARG A 77 6.77 -8.36 4.79
N ILE A 78 6.90 -7.68 5.93
CA ILE A 78 5.78 -7.52 6.87
C ILE A 78 4.68 -6.66 6.25
N SER A 79 5.02 -5.55 5.59
CA SER A 79 4.05 -4.68 4.90
C SER A 79 3.30 -5.44 3.80
N THR A 80 4.00 -6.23 3.01
CA THR A 80 3.39 -7.08 1.96
C THR A 80 2.44 -8.11 2.57
N MET A 81 2.88 -8.80 3.64
CA MET A 81 2.03 -9.75 4.36
C MET A 81 0.78 -9.08 4.96
N LEU A 82 0.95 -7.90 5.58
CA LEU A 82 -0.14 -7.15 6.20
C LEU A 82 -1.18 -6.73 5.15
N LEU A 83 -0.72 -6.20 4.01
CA LEU A 83 -1.60 -5.82 2.90
C LEU A 83 -2.40 -7.03 2.38
N LYS A 84 -1.72 -8.16 2.13
CA LYS A 84 -2.38 -9.40 1.67
C LYS A 84 -3.40 -9.91 2.69
N LYS A 85 -3.07 -9.90 3.99
CA LYS A 85 -3.99 -10.33 5.06
C LYS A 85 -5.17 -9.36 5.24
N GLY A 86 -4.94 -8.06 5.13
CA GLY A 86 -5.98 -7.03 5.28
C GLY A 86 -7.11 -7.17 4.27
N ILE A 87 -6.79 -7.58 3.04
CA ILE A 87 -7.80 -7.82 2.00
C ILE A 87 -8.57 -9.11 2.22
N MET A 88 -7.91 -10.20 2.66
CA MET A 88 -8.57 -11.49 2.89
C MET A 88 -9.64 -11.45 3.98
N LEU A 89 -9.49 -10.56 4.95
CA LEU A 89 -10.40 -10.48 6.11
C LEU A 89 -11.53 -9.44 5.94
N GLU A 90 -11.69 -8.83 4.75
CA GLU A 90 -12.58 -7.67 4.49
C GLU A 90 -12.39 -6.49 5.47
N THR A 91 -11.32 -6.53 6.28
CA THR A 91 -11.17 -5.68 7.48
C THR A 91 -10.67 -4.29 7.15
N ILE A 92 -10.22 -4.03 5.92
CA ILE A 92 -9.85 -2.67 5.50
C ILE A 92 -11.06 -1.73 5.61
N SER A 93 -12.27 -2.20 5.29
CA SER A 93 -13.49 -1.41 5.54
C SER A 93 -13.79 -1.22 7.03
N LEU A 94 -13.50 -2.19 7.90
CA LEU A 94 -13.83 -2.11 9.34
C LEU A 94 -12.79 -1.33 10.15
N VAL A 95 -11.49 -1.48 9.88
CA VAL A 95 -10.41 -0.75 10.55
C VAL A 95 -10.40 0.72 10.15
N MET A 96 -10.73 1.05 8.90
CA MET A 96 -10.87 2.44 8.45
C MET A 96 -12.11 3.13 9.02
N ASN A 97 -13.17 2.38 9.34
CA ASN A 97 -14.39 2.95 9.93
C ASN A 97 -14.27 3.16 11.45
N HIS A 98 -13.58 2.27 12.17
CA HIS A 98 -13.58 2.32 13.65
C HIS A 98 -12.71 3.43 14.28
N HIS A 99 -11.83 4.09 13.51
CA HIS A 99 -10.99 5.17 14.04
C HIS A 99 -11.68 6.55 14.09
N LEU A 100 -12.90 6.70 13.51
CA LEU A 100 -13.62 7.98 13.47
C LEU A 100 -14.78 8.09 14.46
N ASP A 101 -15.23 6.98 15.05
CA ASP A 101 -16.27 7.04 16.11
C ASP A 101 -15.72 7.54 17.46
N ASN A 102 -14.39 7.65 17.61
CA ASN A 102 -13.73 8.12 18.83
C ASN A 102 -13.12 9.54 18.74
N VAL A 103 -13.35 10.27 17.64
CA VAL A 103 -12.88 11.67 17.49
C VAL A 103 -14.05 12.64 17.22
N ALA A 104 -15.29 12.15 17.34
CA ALA A 104 -16.53 12.94 17.18
C ALA A 104 -17.31 13.11 18.49
N LEU A 105 -16.63 13.22 19.63
CA LEU A 105 -17.16 13.72 20.91
C LEU A 105 -16.23 14.79 21.50
#